data_AF-A0A1Q3CLI3-F1
#
_entry.id   AF-A0A1Q3CLI3-F1
#
_cell.length_a   1.000
_cell.length_b   1.000
_cell.length_c   1.000
_cell.angle_alpha   90.00
_cell.angle_beta   90.00
_cell.angle_gamma   90.00
#
_symmetry.space_group_name_H-M   'P 1'
#
loop_
_entity.id
_entity.type
_entity.pdbx_description
1 polymer ?
#
loop_
_entity_poly.entity_id
_entity_poly.type
_entity_poly.pdbx_seq_one_letter_code
_entity_poly.pdbx_strand_id
1 'polypeptide(L)'
;MNSNVGESQNISKPPFFDGNNYGHWKAKMTIFIQSLDYNLWDLIVDGPNLPTVTLENEDVVPNPRNLYDDNDRKGVQINAKAKHIIICAINSNDFNRISSCISAKEMWDRLEVTYERTNQVKEAKISMLAMNMKCSP
;
A
#
# COMPACT_ATOMS: atom_id res chain seq x y z
N MET A 1 17.86 -4.39 -21.24
CA MET A 1 18.13 -5.72 -20.67
C MET A 1 16.81 -6.24 -20.12
N ASN A 2 16.21 -7.21 -20.80
CA ASN A 2 14.99 -7.88 -20.36
C ASN A 2 15.40 -9.01 -19.43
N SER A 3 15.26 -8.81 -18.12
CA SER A 3 15.43 -9.86 -17.12
C SER A 3 14.05 -10.37 -16.69
N ASN A 4 13.33 -11.02 -17.61
CA ASN A 4 12.26 -11.94 -17.22
C ASN A 4 12.91 -13.32 -16.99
N VAL A 5 13.72 -13.41 -15.93
CA VAL A 5 14.06 -14.70 -15.34
C VAL A 5 12.97 -14.98 -14.32
N GLY A 6 12.29 -16.11 -14.46
CA GLY A 6 11.35 -16.61 -13.45
C GLY A 6 12.12 -16.99 -12.18
N GLU A 7 12.52 -16.00 -11.40
CA GLU A 7 13.11 -16.22 -10.09
C GLU A 7 11.99 -16.43 -9.08
N SER A 8 12.04 -17.56 -8.38
CA SER A 8 11.20 -17.79 -7.21
C SER A 8 11.51 -16.71 -6.17
N GLN A 9 10.49 -15.96 -5.76
CA GLN A 9 10.65 -14.92 -4.75
C GLN A 9 10.65 -15.56 -3.36
N ASN A 10 11.47 -15.01 -2.46
CA ASN A 10 11.52 -15.46 -1.09
C ASN A 10 10.18 -15.19 -0.39
N ILE A 11 9.56 -16.23 0.17
CA ILE A 11 8.25 -16.17 0.83
C ILE A 11 8.22 -15.29 2.09
N SER A 12 9.38 -14.94 2.66
CA SER A 12 9.48 -14.07 3.84
C SER A 12 9.76 -12.60 3.49
N LYS A 13 10.00 -12.29 2.21
CA LYS A 13 10.28 -10.91 1.77
C LYS A 13 9.08 -10.36 1.00
N PRO A 14 8.67 -9.11 1.28
CA PRO A 14 7.60 -8.50 0.52
C PRO A 14 8.02 -8.34 -0.96
N PRO A 15 7.10 -8.49 -1.92
CA PRO A 15 7.38 -8.22 -3.33
C PRO A 15 7.77 -6.75 -3.50
N PHE A 16 8.90 -6.50 -4.14
CA PHE A 16 9.37 -5.14 -4.38
C PHE A 16 8.64 -4.48 -5.56
N PHE A 17 8.34 -3.19 -5.42
CA PHE A 17 7.70 -2.34 -6.43
C PHE A 17 8.71 -1.40 -7.08
N ASP A 18 8.92 -1.59 -8.37
CA ASP A 18 9.83 -0.80 -9.20
C ASP A 18 9.14 0.38 -9.92
N GLY A 19 7.84 0.61 -9.67
CA GLY A 19 7.04 1.63 -10.35
C GLY A 19 6.31 1.12 -11.60
N ASN A 20 6.51 -0.14 -12.00
CA ASN A 20 5.87 -0.75 -13.17
C ASN A 20 4.86 -1.82 -12.79
N ASN A 21 3.88 -2.05 -13.68
CA ASN A 21 2.86 -3.09 -13.54
C ASN A 21 2.23 -3.15 -12.14
N TYR A 22 1.75 -1.99 -11.66
CA TYR A 22 1.22 -1.87 -10.30
C TYR A 22 0.10 -2.88 -9.99
N GLY A 23 -0.75 -3.24 -10.96
CA GLY A 23 -1.79 -4.27 -10.76
C GLY A 23 -1.21 -5.63 -10.38
N HIS A 24 -0.11 -6.05 -11.02
CA HIS A 24 0.59 -7.28 -10.68
C HIS A 24 1.28 -7.22 -9.32
N TRP A 25 1.96 -6.11 -9.03
CA TRP A 25 2.58 -5.91 -7.72
C TRP A 25 1.53 -5.91 -6.60
N LYS A 26 0.43 -5.18 -6.79
CA LYS A 26 -0.70 -5.07 -5.84
C LYS A 26 -1.23 -6.46 -5.51
N ALA A 27 -1.53 -7.28 -6.51
CA ALA A 27 -2.02 -8.64 -6.31
C ALA A 27 -1.04 -9.50 -5.48
N LYS A 28 0.26 -9.46 -5.81
CA LYS A 28 1.29 -10.18 -5.04
C LYS A 28 1.42 -9.67 -3.61
N MET A 29 1.40 -8.35 -3.42
CA MET A 29 1.58 -7.72 -2.12
C MET A 29 0.38 -8.00 -1.20
N THR A 30 -0.84 -7.96 -1.73
CA THR A 30 -2.06 -8.35 -1.00
C THR A 30 -1.96 -9.79 -0.50
N ILE A 31 -1.62 -10.73 -1.37
CA ILE A 31 -1.47 -12.15 -0.99
C ILE A 31 -0.36 -12.31 0.06
N PHE A 32 0.77 -11.61 -0.10
CA PHE A 32 1.87 -11.64 0.87
C PHE A 32 1.41 -11.19 2.26
N ILE A 33 0.73 -10.04 2.37
CA ILE A 33 0.24 -9.52 3.65
C ILE A 33 -0.77 -10.49 4.28
N GLN A 34 -1.74 -10.98 3.49
CA GLN A 34 -2.73 -11.94 3.95
C GLN A 34 -2.10 -13.24 4.45
N SER A 35 -1.02 -13.70 3.81
CA SER A 35 -0.29 -14.90 4.23
C SER A 35 0.50 -14.72 5.53
N LEU A 36 0.88 -13.47 5.86
CA LEU A 36 1.58 -13.15 7.11
C LEU A 36 0.62 -13.08 8.30
N ASP A 37 -0.49 -12.34 8.13
CA ASP A 37 -1.53 -12.17 9.13
C ASP A 37 -2.71 -11.45 8.46
N TYR A 38 -3.87 -12.09 8.38
CA TYR A 38 -5.03 -11.51 7.72
C TYR A 38 -5.52 -10.22 8.40
N ASN A 39 -5.31 -10.07 9.72
CA ASN A 39 -5.66 -8.84 10.45
C ASN A 39 -4.83 -7.63 9.98
N LEU A 40 -3.64 -7.85 9.41
CA LEU A 40 -2.88 -6.76 8.79
C LEU A 40 -3.56 -6.25 7.54
N TRP A 41 -4.16 -7.16 6.75
CA TRP A 41 -4.87 -6.79 5.54
C TRP A 41 -6.15 -6.01 5.86
N ASP A 42 -6.94 -6.50 6.81
CA ASP A 42 -8.16 -5.81 7.27
C ASP A 42 -7.82 -4.39 7.76
N LEU A 43 -6.75 -4.23 8.55
CA LEU A 43 -6.30 -2.90 9.02
C LEU A 43 -5.86 -1.97 7.89
N ILE A 44 -5.26 -2.49 6.82
CA ILE A 44 -4.86 -1.68 5.66
C ILE A 44 -6.09 -1.24 4.86
N VAL A 45 -7.08 -2.11 4.70
CA VAL A 45 -8.29 -1.81 3.90
C VAL A 45 -9.25 -0.92 4.67
N ASP A 46 -9.61 -1.31 5.88
CA ASP A 46 -10.65 -0.66 6.69
C ASP A 46 -10.09 0.55 7.46
N GLY A 47 -8.79 0.49 7.79
CA GLY A 47 -8.09 1.52 8.55
C GLY A 47 -7.95 1.14 10.02
N PRO A 48 -6.83 1.53 10.67
CA PRO A 48 -6.67 1.29 12.09
C PRO A 48 -7.60 2.18 12.91
N ASN A 49 -8.23 1.61 13.93
CA ASN A 49 -8.82 2.37 15.03
C ASN A 49 -7.69 2.91 15.91
N LEU A 50 -7.03 3.98 15.45
CA LEU A 50 -5.96 4.61 16.21
C LEU A 50 -6.53 5.29 17.47
N PRO A 51 -5.80 5.22 18.60
CA PRO A 51 -6.26 5.81 19.85
C PRO A 51 -6.46 7.32 19.69
N THR A 52 -7.67 7.79 19.98
CA THR A 52 -8.03 9.21 19.93
C THR A 52 -8.74 9.62 21.21
N VAL A 53 -8.66 10.92 21.53
CA VAL A 53 -9.37 11.52 22.65
C VAL A 53 -10.21 12.68 22.10
N THR A 54 -11.47 12.74 22.55
CA THR A 54 -12.36 13.87 22.27
C THR A 54 -12.15 14.92 23.35
N LEU A 55 -11.77 16.12 22.94
CA LEU A 55 -11.58 17.27 23.82
C LEU A 55 -12.93 17.93 24.18
N GLU A 56 -12.94 18.81 25.17
CA GLU A 56 -14.16 19.53 25.61
C GLU A 56 -14.78 20.38 24.49
N ASN A 57 -13.98 20.80 23.52
CA ASN A 57 -14.43 21.54 22.33
C ASN A 57 -14.87 20.61 21.18
N GLU A 58 -15.10 19.32 21.45
CA GLU A 58 -15.46 18.26 20.50
C GLU A 58 -14.38 17.93 19.44
N ASP A 59 -13.18 18.51 19.56
CA ASP A 59 -12.07 18.15 18.68
C ASP A 59 -11.56 16.74 19.00
N VAL A 60 -11.36 15.93 17.95
CA VAL A 60 -10.78 14.58 18.07
C VAL A 60 -9.28 14.68 17.77
N VAL A 61 -8.46 14.43 18.78
CA VAL A 61 -6.99 14.46 18.65
C VAL A 61 -6.38 13.08 18.96
N PRO A 62 -5.18 12.76 18.44
CA PRO A 62 -4.49 11.54 18.81
C PRO A 62 -4.28 11.45 20.32
N ASN A 63 -4.62 10.31 20.92
CA ASN A 63 -4.45 10.10 22.35
C ASN A 63 -2.94 10.15 22.69
N PRO A 64 -2.52 10.82 23.77
CA PRO A 64 -1.14 10.76 24.24
C PRO A 64 -0.68 9.33 24.55
N ARG A 65 0.55 8.98 24.15
CA ARG A 65 1.10 7.61 24.30
C ARG A 65 1.09 7.08 25.74
N ASN A 66 1.17 7.96 26.73
CA ASN A 66 1.14 7.61 28.15
C ASN A 66 -0.25 7.17 28.63
N LEU A 67 -1.30 7.42 27.85
CA LEU A 67 -2.68 7.04 28.15
C LEU A 67 -3.13 5.79 27.41
N TYR A 68 -2.25 5.18 26.59
CA TYR A 68 -2.60 3.99 25.83
C TYR A 68 -2.81 2.78 26.75
N ASP A 69 -3.96 2.14 26.60
CA ASP A 69 -4.20 0.81 27.14
C ASP A 69 -3.52 -0.28 26.29
N ASP A 70 -3.69 -1.55 26.66
CA ASP A 70 -3.07 -2.67 25.95
C ASP A 70 -3.64 -2.87 24.53
N ASN A 71 -4.91 -2.53 24.31
CA ASN A 71 -5.54 -2.62 22.99
C ASN A 71 -5.05 -1.51 22.06
N ASP A 72 -4.93 -0.28 22.57
CA ASP A 72 -4.35 0.87 21.89
C ASP A 72 -2.92 0.55 21.41
N ARG A 73 -2.09 0.02 22.31
CA ARG A 73 -0.71 -0.39 22.01
C ARG A 73 -0.67 -1.46 20.93
N LYS A 74 -1.55 -2.46 21.02
CA LYS A 74 -1.67 -3.52 20.02
C LYS A 74 -2.05 -2.95 18.65
N GLY A 75 -3.05 -2.07 18.59
CA GLY A 75 -3.48 -1.42 17.34
C GLY A 75 -2.37 -0.61 16.68
N VAL A 76 -1.68 0.23 17.47
CA VAL A 76 -0.55 1.04 16.99
C VAL A 76 0.62 0.17 16.53
N GLN A 77 0.90 -0.94 17.23
CA GLN A 77 1.95 -1.89 16.84
C GLN A 77 1.64 -2.60 15.52
N ILE A 78 0.40 -3.05 15.33
CA ILE A 78 -0.03 -3.71 14.08
C ILE A 78 0.03 -2.71 12.92
N ASN A 79 -0.44 -1.47 13.11
CA ASN A 79 -0.31 -0.40 12.11
C ASN A 79 1.17 -0.13 11.77
N ALA A 80 2.06 -0.04 12.77
CA ALA A 80 3.49 0.14 12.53
C ALA A 80 4.10 -1.01 11.73
N LYS A 81 3.71 -2.27 12.02
CA LYS A 81 4.14 -3.45 11.25
C LYS A 81 3.67 -3.38 9.80
N ALA A 82 2.41 -3.00 9.56
CA ALA A 82 1.87 -2.82 8.22
C ALA A 82 2.61 -1.71 7.44
N LYS A 83 2.86 -0.55 8.06
CA LYS A 83 3.66 0.54 7.47
C LYS A 83 5.06 0.07 7.08
N HIS A 84 5.73 -0.67 7.97
CA HIS A 84 7.07 -1.20 7.71
C HIS A 84 7.08 -2.16 6.50
N ILE A 85 6.10 -3.06 6.41
CA ILE A 85 5.95 -3.98 5.27
C ILE A 85 5.82 -3.20 3.96
N ILE A 86 4.98 -2.16 3.92
CA ILE A 86 4.81 -1.30 2.73
C ILE A 86 6.12 -0.57 2.38
N ILE A 87 6.80 0.04 3.36
CA ILE A 87 8.07 0.76 3.15
C ILE A 87 9.14 -0.16 2.57
N CYS A 88 9.26 -1.40 3.06
CA CYS A 88 10.23 -2.37 2.54
C CYS A 88 9.93 -2.82 1.11
N ALA A 89 8.69 -2.65 0.66
CA ALA A 89 8.22 -3.11 -0.64
C ALA A 89 8.33 -2.06 -1.74
N ILE A 90 8.80 -0.84 -1.46
CA ILE A 90 8.78 0.28 -2.42
C ILE A 90 10.16 0.94 -2.58
N ASN A 91 10.33 1.66 -3.69
CA ASN A 91 11.52 2.46 -3.95
C ASN A 91 11.54 3.79 -3.16
N SER A 92 12.69 4.48 -3.15
CA SER A 92 12.87 5.72 -2.39
C SER A 92 11.97 6.88 -2.85
N ASN A 93 11.61 6.94 -4.14
CA ASN A 93 10.74 7.99 -4.65
C ASN A 93 9.32 7.83 -4.09
N ASP A 94 8.80 6.59 -4.09
CA ASP A 94 7.50 6.30 -3.50
C ASP A 94 7.52 6.46 -1.98
N PHE A 95 8.61 6.06 -1.32
CA PHE A 95 8.78 6.28 0.13
C PHE A 95 8.60 7.76 0.50
N ASN A 96 9.27 8.67 -0.21
CA ASN A 96 9.17 10.11 0.06
C ASN A 96 7.75 10.65 -0.07
N ARG A 97 6.89 9.99 -0.87
CA ARG A 97 5.51 10.43 -1.12
C ARG A 97 4.52 9.96 -0.06
N ILE A 98 4.84 8.88 0.65
CA ILE A 98 3.95 8.24 1.62
C ILE A 98 4.50 8.27 3.06
N SER A 99 5.75 8.71 3.27
CA SER A 99 6.42 8.68 4.58
C SER A 99 5.71 9.53 5.65
N SER A 100 5.00 10.59 5.24
CA SER A 100 4.21 11.44 6.13
C SER A 100 2.84 10.86 6.51
N CYS A 101 2.40 9.77 5.86
CA CYS A 101 1.09 9.18 6.12
C CYS A 101 1.01 8.62 7.55
N ILE A 102 -0.14 8.85 8.19
CA ILE A 102 -0.38 8.50 9.59
C ILE A 102 -0.57 6.98 9.73
N SER A 103 -1.32 6.38 8.81
CA SER A 103 -1.68 4.95 8.83
C SER A 103 -1.14 4.18 7.62
N ALA A 104 -1.06 2.85 7.76
CA ALA A 104 -0.77 1.95 6.65
C ALA A 104 -1.86 2.02 5.56
N LYS A 105 -3.12 2.24 5.95
CA LYS A 105 -4.22 2.52 5.03
C LYS A 105 -3.93 3.72 4.15
N GLU A 106 -3.59 4.85 4.76
CA GLU A 106 -3.30 6.08 4.00
C GLU A 106 -2.11 5.90 3.05
N MET A 107 -1.09 5.15 3.46
CA MET A 107 0.02 4.75 2.58
C MET A 107 -0.46 3.93 1.38
N TRP A 108 -1.31 2.94 1.61
CA TRP A 108 -1.87 2.07 0.57
C TRP A 108 -2.78 2.83 -0.40
N ASP A 109 -3.74 3.58 0.13
CA ASP A 109 -4.68 4.40 -0.65
C ASP A 109 -3.92 5.41 -1.54
N ARG A 110 -2.84 6.00 -1.04
CA ARG A 110 -2.02 6.95 -1.80
C ARG A 110 -1.23 6.29 -2.93
N LEU A 111 -0.79 5.04 -2.75
CA LEU A 111 -0.21 4.23 -3.82
C LEU A 111 -1.26 3.88 -4.88
N GLU A 112 -2.46 3.46 -4.47
CA GLU A 112 -3.56 3.17 -5.39
C GLU A 112 -3.93 4.37 -6.25
N VAL A 113 -4.16 5.54 -5.63
CA VAL A 113 -4.50 6.78 -6.35
C VAL A 113 -3.42 7.16 -7.37
N THR A 114 -2.14 6.95 -7.02
CA THR A 114 -1.01 7.26 -7.88
C THR A 114 -0.95 6.36 -9.12
N TYR A 115 -1.09 5.05 -8.91
CA TYR A 115 -0.72 4.07 -9.92
C TYR A 115 -1.91 3.47 -10.67
N GLU A 116 -3.11 3.42 -10.09
CA GLU A 116 -4.31 3.00 -10.81
C GLU A 116 -4.69 4.02 -11.90
N ARG A 117 -4.62 5.32 -11.59
CA ARG A 117 -4.82 6.39 -12.61
C ARG A 117 -3.79 6.29 -13.73
N THR A 118 -2.55 5.93 -13.41
CA THR A 118 -1.46 5.85 -14.38
C THR A 118 -1.60 4.60 -15.27
N ASN A 119 -2.02 3.46 -14.70
CA ASN A 119 -2.21 2.23 -15.45
C ASN A 119 -3.37 2.33 -16.44
N GLN A 120 -4.52 2.91 -16.04
CA GLN A 120 -5.65 3.12 -16.94
C GLN A 120 -5.25 3.94 -18.18
N VAL A 121 -4.45 5.01 -18.00
CA VAL A 121 -3.95 5.83 -19.11
C VAL A 121 -2.98 5.05 -20.02
N LYS A 122 -2.09 4.23 -19.43
CA LYS A 122 -1.16 3.39 -20.20
C LYS A 122 -1.91 2.33 -21.02
N GLU A 123 -2.87 1.64 -20.41
CA GLU A 123 -3.71 0.64 -21.08
C GLU A 123 -4.52 1.26 -22.20
N ALA A 124 -5.17 2.41 -21.97
CA ALA A 124 -5.93 3.11 -23.00
C ALA A 124 -5.06 3.46 -24.23
N LYS A 125 -3.83 3.94 -24.01
CA LYS A 125 -2.88 4.23 -25.11
C LYS A 125 -2.49 2.97 -25.88
N ILE A 126 -2.25 1.85 -25.19
CA ILE A 126 -1.94 0.56 -25.82
C ILE A 126 -3.14 0.07 -26.64
N SER A 127 -4.35 0.14 -26.08
CA SER A 127 -5.58 -0.24 -26.79
C SER A 127 -5.81 0.61 -28.02
N MET A 128 -5.60 1.93 -27.96
CA MET A 128 -5.69 2.81 -29.12
C MET A 128 -4.67 2.44 -30.21
N LEU A 129 -3.42 2.17 -29.84
CA LEU A 129 -2.39 1.73 -30.80
C LEU A 129 -2.74 0.38 -31.43
N ALA A 130 -3.22 -0.58 -30.63
CA ALA A 130 -3.64 -1.89 -31.11
C ALA A 130 -4.86 -1.79 -32.05
N MET A 131 -5.80 -0.87 -31.79
CA MET A 131 -6.92 -0.58 -32.70
C MET A 131 -6.41 0.01 -34.03
N ASN A 132 -5.51 0.99 -33.98
CA ASN A 132 -4.95 1.61 -35.19
C ASN A 132 -4.16 0.61 -36.05
N MET A 133 -3.40 -0.30 -35.45
CA MET A 133 -2.69 -1.36 -36.20
C MET A 133 -3.63 -2.40 -36.82
N LYS A 134 -4.79 -2.67 -36.22
CA LYS A 134 -5.80 -3.58 -36.76
C LYS A 134 -6.68 -2.95 -37.85
N CYS A 135 -6.72 -1.62 -37.92
CA CYS A 135 -7.48 -0.86 -38.91
C CYS A 135 -6.60 -0.28 -40.03
N SER A 136 -5.31 -0.61 -40.09
CA SER A 136 -4.46 -0.29 -41.25
C SER A 136 -4.84 -1.20 -42.43
N PRO A 137 -5.18 -0.66 -43.62
CA PRO A 137 -5.53 -1.43 -44.81
C PRO A 137 -4.37 -2.23 -45.40
#